data_AF-A0A352M4N7-F1
#
_entry.id   AF-A0A352M4N7-F1
#
_cell.length_a   1.000
_cell.length_b   1.000
_cell.length_c   1.000
_cell.angle_alpha   90.00
_cell.angle_beta   90.00
_cell.angle_gamma   90.00
#
_symmetry.space_group_name_H-M   'P 1'
#
loop_
_entity.id
_entity.type
_entity.pdbx_description
1 polymer ?
#
loop_
_entity_poly.entity_id
_entity_poly.type
_entity_poly.pdbx_seq_one_letter_code
_entity_poly.pdbx_strand_id
1 'polypeptide(L)'
;MKYGLRVAISTDNRVISRVTVTDEYMSLMKICDIDAKGLRNICLAGFKGAFFPGTYAQHREYMRRSIDFYDETYKKHVLGQ
;
A
#
# COMPACT_ATOMS: atom_id res chain seq x y z
N MET A 1 9.35 9.23 -1.35
CA MET A 1 10.19 8.51 -2.33
C MET A 1 11.65 8.98 -2.33
N LYS A 2 11.93 10.28 -2.46
CA LYS A 2 13.28 10.89 -2.52
C LYS A 2 14.35 10.31 -1.58
N TYR A 3 13.97 9.96 -0.34
CA TYR A 3 14.89 9.46 0.69
C TYR A 3 14.75 7.97 1.00
N GLY A 4 13.98 7.21 0.20
CA GLY A 4 13.82 5.76 0.40
C GLY A 4 13.09 5.35 1.69
N LEU A 5 12.41 6.28 2.37
CA LEU A 5 11.62 5.99 3.57
C LEU A 5 10.47 5.05 3.25
N ARG A 6 10.24 4.08 4.14
CA ARG A 6 9.06 3.20 4.10
C ARG A 6 7.93 3.90 4.83
N VAL A 7 6.81 4.10 4.14
CA VAL A 7 5.65 4.81 4.67
C VAL A 7 4.42 3.95 4.46
N ALA A 8 3.66 3.71 5.52
CA ALA A 8 2.36 3.06 5.48
C ALA A 8 1.28 4.10 5.75
N ILE A 9 0.27 4.17 4.88
CA ILE A 9 -0.83 5.14 5.00
C ILE A 9 -1.95 4.53 5.84
N SER A 10 -2.52 5.36 6.72
CA SER A 10 -3.64 5.03 7.59
C SER A 10 -4.54 6.26 7.73
N THR A 11 -5.77 6.06 8.16
CA THR A 11 -6.71 7.15 8.48
C THR A 11 -6.40 7.84 9.81
N ASP A 12 -5.54 7.23 10.63
CA ASP A 12 -5.35 7.54 12.06
C ASP A 12 -6.66 7.38 12.85
N ASN A 13 -7.57 8.35 12.75
CA ASN A 13 -8.90 8.32 13.34
C ASN A 13 -10.02 8.51 12.31
N ARG A 14 -10.55 7.40 11.80
CA ARG A 14 -11.67 7.38 10.83
C ARG A 14 -12.96 8.03 11.35
N VAL A 15 -13.25 7.94 12.65
CA VAL A 15 -14.49 8.48 13.23
C VAL A 15 -14.49 10.01 13.22
N ILE A 16 -13.35 10.61 13.53
CA ILE A 16 -13.19 12.07 13.55
C ILE A 16 -13.05 12.61 12.14
N SER A 17 -12.16 12.04 11.33
CA SER A 17 -11.84 12.55 10.00
C SER A 17 -12.88 12.19 8.93
N ARG A 18 -13.70 11.14 9.16
CA ARG A 18 -14.72 10.64 8.22
C ARG A 18 -14.18 10.25 6.84
N VAL A 19 -12.92 9.81 6.78
CA VAL A 19 -12.20 9.38 5.58
C VAL A 19 -11.89 7.89 5.61
N THR A 20 -11.88 7.25 4.45
CA THR A 20 -11.38 5.88 4.25
C THR A 20 -9.88 5.90 3.97
N VAL A 21 -9.22 4.74 4.10
CA VAL A 21 -7.83 4.59 3.65
C VAL A 21 -7.70 4.95 2.16
N THR A 22 -8.70 4.61 1.34
CA THR A 22 -8.72 4.99 -0.08
C THR A 22 -8.71 6.51 -0.27
N ASP A 23 -9.49 7.25 0.52
CA ASP A 23 -9.51 8.72 0.45
C ASP A 23 -8.15 9.33 0.79
N GLU A 24 -7.43 8.74 1.75
CA GLU A 24 -6.06 9.14 2.10
C GLU A 24 -5.08 8.87 0.96
N TYR A 25 -5.15 7.70 0.31
CA TYR A 25 -4.36 7.42 -0.89
C TYR A 25 -4.69 8.39 -2.03
N MET A 26 -5.97 8.71 -2.25
CA MET A 26 -6.39 9.68 -3.26
C MET A 26 -5.84 11.07 -2.95
N SER A 27 -5.85 11.48 -1.68
CA SER A 27 -5.31 12.77 -1.25
C SER A 27 -3.79 12.83 -1.43
N LEU A 28 -3.10 11.75 -1.05
CA LEU A 28 -1.67 11.59 -1.27
C LEU A 28 -1.30 11.70 -2.76
N MET A 29 -2.02 11.02 -3.66
CA MET A 29 -1.77 11.08 -5.10
C MET A 29 -2.09 12.45 -5.73
N LYS A 30 -2.99 13.24 -5.13
CA LYS A 30 -3.28 14.61 -5.58
C LYS A 30 -2.21 15.61 -5.16
N ILE A 31 -1.66 15.44 -3.97
CA ILE A 31 -0.73 16.39 -3.34
C ILE A 31 0.73 16.07 -3.72
N CYS A 32 1.07 14.79 -3.81
CA CYS A 32 2.41 14.32 -4.11
C CYS A 32 2.49 13.75 -5.52
N ASP A 33 3.53 14.13 -6.25
CA ASP A 33 3.86 13.50 -7.54
C ASP A 33 4.40 12.08 -7.30
N ILE A 34 3.51 11.09 -7.40
CA ILE A 34 3.79 9.68 -7.13
C ILE A 34 3.59 8.89 -8.42
N ASP A 35 4.65 8.26 -8.89
CA ASP A 35 4.62 7.32 -10.00
C ASP A 35 4.02 5.96 -9.59
N ALA A 36 3.70 5.12 -10.58
CA ALA A 36 3.12 3.80 -10.35
C ALA A 36 3.98 2.92 -9.43
N LYS A 37 5.31 3.04 -9.53
CA LYS A 37 6.26 2.33 -8.66
C LYS A 37 6.18 2.82 -7.21
N GLY A 38 6.05 4.12 -7.00
CA GLY A 38 5.86 4.72 -5.69
C GLY A 38 4.56 4.30 -5.04
N LEU A 39 3.47 4.33 -5.79
CA LEU A 39 2.17 3.87 -5.30
C LEU A 39 2.25 2.41 -4.85
N ARG A 40 2.83 1.54 -5.67
CA ARG A 40 3.06 0.12 -5.33
C ARG A 40 3.86 -0.04 -4.05
N ASN A 41 4.94 0.71 -3.89
CA ASN A 41 5.78 0.62 -2.69
C ASN A 41 5.04 1.06 -1.42
N ILE A 42 4.25 2.13 -1.49
CA ILE A 42 3.49 2.65 -0.35
C ILE A 42 2.39 1.67 0.05
N CYS A 43 1.64 1.14 -0.93
CA CYS A 43 0.62 0.10 -0.68
C CYS A 43 1.22 -1.13 0.02
N LEU A 44 2.42 -1.56 -0.37
CA LEU A 44 3.06 -2.76 0.16
C LEU A 44 3.86 -2.53 1.46
N ALA A 45 4.23 -1.29 1.77
CA ALA A 45 5.07 -0.97 2.92
C ALA A 45 4.44 -1.39 4.25
N GLY A 46 3.12 -1.20 4.40
CA GLY A 46 2.37 -1.61 5.60
C GLY A 46 2.44 -3.10 5.86
N PHE A 47 2.29 -3.93 4.82
CA PHE A 47 2.38 -5.38 4.95
C PHE A 47 3.77 -5.82 5.41
N LYS A 48 4.83 -5.15 4.92
CA LYS A 48 6.22 -5.48 5.27
C LYS A 48 6.56 -5.15 6.72
N GLY A 49 5.96 -4.08 7.26
CA GLY A 49 6.14 -3.65 8.64
C GLY A 49 5.09 -4.19 9.62
N ALA A 50 4.16 -5.02 9.17
CA ALA A 50 3.06 -5.51 10.01
C ALA A 50 3.56 -6.44 11.13
N PHE A 51 2.94 -6.34 12.30
CA PHE A 51 3.09 -7.31 13.39
C PHE A 51 2.38 -8.62 13.03
N PHE A 52 3.04 -9.43 12.21
CA PHE A 52 2.49 -10.71 11.74
C PHE A 52 2.59 -11.76 12.85
N PRO A 53 1.49 -12.48 13.20
CA PRO A 53 1.47 -13.38 14.35
C PRO A 53 2.17 -14.74 14.11
N GLY A 54 2.50 -15.09 12.87
CA GLY A 54 3.16 -16.33 12.52
C GLY A 54 4.68 -16.21 12.37
N THR A 55 5.30 -17.27 11.85
CA THR A 55 6.74 -17.32 11.58
C THR A 55 7.16 -16.35 10.47
N TYR A 56 8.45 -16.03 10.40
CA TYR A 56 9.01 -15.21 9.32
C TYR A 56 8.72 -15.79 7.92
N ALA A 57 8.77 -17.10 7.76
CA ALA A 57 8.46 -17.75 6.48
C ALA A 57 6.99 -17.52 6.08
N GLN A 58 6.06 -17.66 7.03
CA GLN A 58 4.64 -17.37 6.82
C GLN A 58 4.39 -15.88 6.54
N HIS A 59 5.13 -14.97 7.19
CA HIS A 59 5.06 -13.54 6.89
C HIS A 59 5.52 -13.23 5.46
N ARG A 60 6.59 -13.89 4.99
CA ARG A 60 7.03 -13.75 3.58
C ARG A 60 6.02 -14.27 2.57
N GLU A 61 5.33 -15.37 2.89
CA GLU A 61 4.25 -15.89 2.07
C GLU A 61 3.07 -14.92 2.03
N TYR A 62 2.67 -14.39 3.19
CA TYR A 62 1.66 -13.35 3.28
C TYR A 62 2.00 -12.12 2.43
N MET A 63 3.26 -11.66 2.52
CA MET A 63 3.79 -10.58 1.69
C MET A 63 3.71 -10.87 0.20
N ARG A 64 4.05 -12.09 -0.22
CA ARG A 64 4.02 -12.51 -1.61
C ARG A 64 2.60 -12.40 -2.17
N ARG A 65 1.60 -12.93 -1.46
CA ARG A 65 0.20 -12.83 -1.88
C ARG A 65 -0.29 -11.39 -2.00
N SER A 66 0.13 -10.50 -1.09
CA SER A 66 -0.21 -9.07 -1.19
C SER A 66 0.43 -8.40 -2.41
N ILE A 67 1.66 -8.78 -2.75
CA ILE A 67 2.34 -8.34 -3.97
C ILE A 67 1.58 -8.81 -5.21
N ASP A 68 1.28 -10.11 -5.27
CA ASP A 68 0.63 -10.71 -6.43
C ASP A 68 -0.76 -10.10 -6.65
N PHE A 69 -1.54 -9.92 -5.58
CA PHE A 69 -2.84 -9.24 -5.63
C PHE A 69 -2.74 -7.81 -6.18
N TYR A 70 -1.74 -7.03 -5.74
CA TYR A 70 -1.53 -5.69 -6.27
C TYR A 70 -1.21 -5.72 -7.76
N ASP A 71 -0.27 -6.57 -8.17
CA ASP A 71 0.21 -6.64 -9.54
C ASP A 71 -0.89 -7.13 -10.51
N GLU A 72 -1.71 -8.10 -10.10
CA GLU A 72 -2.89 -8.55 -10.85
C GLU A 72 -3.96 -7.46 -10.97
N THR A 73 -4.28 -6.79 -9.85
CA THR A 73 -5.25 -5.69 -9.84
C THR A 73 -4.79 -4.55 -10.75
N TYR A 74 -3.50 -4.19 -10.70
CA TYR A 74 -2.92 -3.15 -11.54
C TYR A 74 -3.00 -3.52 -13.02
N LYS A 75 -2.65 -4.76 -13.39
CA LYS A 75 -2.77 -5.24 -14.77
C LYS A 75 -4.21 -5.14 -15.28
N LYS A 76 -5.16 -5.67 -14.51
CA LYS A 76 -6.58 -5.72 -14.88
C LYS A 76 -7.20 -4.34 -15.05
N HIS A 77 -6.92 -3.42 -14.13
CA HIS A 77 -7.65 -2.15 -14.05
C HIS A 77 -6.91 -0.95 -14.65
N VAL A 78 -5.59 -1.00 -14.77
CA VAL A 78 -4.77 0.11 -15.28
C VAL A 78 -4.21 -0.19 -16.67
N LEU A 79 -3.71 -1.41 -16.88
CA LEU A 79 -3.15 -1.82 -18.18
C LEU A 79 -4.20 -2.41 -19.13
N GLY A 80 -5.39 -2.77 -18.62
CA GLY A 80 -6.48 -3.34 -19.40
C GLY A 80 -6.17 -4.72 -19.99
N GLN A 81 -5.29 -5.48 -19.32
CA GLN A 81 -4.86 -6.83 -19.72
C GLN A 81 -5.55 -7.91 -18.90
#